data_AF-A0AAU7Y5V1-F1
#
_entry.id   AF-A0AAU7Y5V1-F1
#
_cell.length_a   1.000
_cell.length_b   1.000
_cell.length_c   1.000
_cell.angle_alpha   90.00
_cell.angle_beta   90.00
_cell.angle_gamma   90.00
#
_symmetry.space_group_name_H-M   'P 1'
#
loop_
_entity.id
_entity.type
_entity.pdbx_description
1 polymer ?
#
loop_
_entity_poly.entity_id
_entity_poly.type
_entity_poly.pdbx_seq_one_letter_code
_entity_poly.pdbx_strand_id
1 'polypeptide(L)' 'MSDEEKRAPSDEEISAYMMRLVRSGRVKATVLVVQTEKEFPTAGRDRIIRCFNALDSKYLKG' A
#
# COMPACT_ATOMS: atom_id res chain seq x y z
N MET A 1 -16.54 1.12 20.39
CA MET A 1 -15.96 1.08 19.03
C MET A 1 -14.56 1.60 19.21
N SER A 2 -13.58 0.70 19.10
CA SER A 2 -12.22 0.94 19.57
C SER A 2 -11.59 2.11 18.84
N ASP A 3 -10.92 2.95 19.61
CA ASP A 3 -10.01 3.99 19.15
C ASP A 3 -8.91 3.35 18.29
N GLU A 4 -9.19 3.13 17.01
CA GLU A 4 -8.16 3.02 15.97
C GLU A 4 -7.59 4.44 15.84
N GLU A 5 -6.77 4.83 16.81
CA GLU A 5 -6.04 6.09 16.78
C GLU A 5 -5.39 6.21 15.41
N LYS A 6 -5.59 7.38 14.80
CA LYS A 6 -5.04 7.81 13.51
C LYS A 6 -3.51 7.91 13.56
N ARG A 7 -2.84 6.82 13.95
CA ARG A 7 -1.40 6.64 13.79
C ARG A 7 -1.14 6.59 12.29
N ALA A 8 -0.15 7.37 11.86
CA ALA A 8 0.35 7.21 10.50
C ALA A 8 0.86 5.77 10.34
N PRO A 9 0.36 5.01 9.35
CA PRO A 9 0.73 3.60 9.20
C PRO A 9 2.24 3.48 8.93
N SER A 10 2.84 2.35 9.31
CA SER A 10 4.24 2.05 9.01
C SER A 10 4.42 1.66 7.54
N ASP A 11 5.67 1.67 7.07
CA ASP A 11 5.97 1.23 5.69
C ASP A 11 5.67 -0.26 5.52
N GLU A 12 5.83 -1.07 6.58
CA GLU A 12 5.47 -2.48 6.60
C GLU A 12 3.96 -2.70 6.47
N GLU A 13 3.13 -1.90 7.15
CA GLU A 13 1.67 -1.98 7.07
C GLU A 13 1.18 -1.66 5.65
N ILE A 14 1.70 -0.58 5.07
CA ILE A 14 1.42 -0.18 3.68
C ILE A 14 1.84 -1.30 2.72
N SER A 15 3.05 -1.85 2.89
CA SER A 15 3.57 -2.91 2.03
C SER A 15 2.79 -4.22 2.16
N ALA A 16 2.39 -4.59 3.38
CA ALA A 16 1.59 -5.79 3.64
C ALA A 16 0.18 -5.67 3.05
N TYR A 17 -0.42 -4.48 3.09
CA TYR A 17 -1.69 -4.22 2.41
C TYR A 17 -1.56 -4.34 0.89
N MET A 18 -0.56 -3.68 0.30
CA MET A 18 -0.28 -3.76 -1.13
C MET A 18 -0.03 -5.21 -1.59
N MET A 19 0.75 -5.99 -0.84
CA MET A 19 0.99 -7.40 -1.13
C MET A 19 -0.31 -8.23 -1.09
N ARG A 20 -1.21 -7.98 -0.14
CA ARG A 20 -2.52 -8.66 -0.09
C ARG A 20 -3.34 -8.39 -1.35
N LEU A 21 -3.36 -7.13 -1.81
CA LEU A 21 -4.06 -6.75 -3.03
C LEU A 21 -3.42 -7.36 -4.29
N VAL A 22 -2.09 -7.36 -4.41
CA VAL A 22 -1.39 -8.00 -5.53
C VAL A 22 -1.66 -9.51 -5.56
N ARG A 23 -1.54 -10.19 -4.41
CA ARG A 23 -1.79 -11.64 -4.31
C ARG A 23 -3.24 -12.03 -4.59
N SER A 24 -4.19 -11.10 -4.43
CA SER A 24 -5.57 -11.35 -4.81
C SER A 24 -5.76 -11.53 -6.32
N GLY A 25 -4.82 -11.06 -7.14
CA GLY A 25 -4.91 -11.07 -8.61
C GLY A 25 -5.99 -10.15 -9.19
N ARG A 26 -6.78 -9.47 -8.34
CA ARG A 26 -7.92 -8.64 -8.74
C ARG A 26 -7.59 -7.17 -8.89
N VAL A 27 -6.41 -6.75 -8.44
CA VAL A 27 -5.98 -5.35 -8.40
C VAL A 27 -4.80 -5.16 -9.32
N LYS A 28 -4.97 -4.34 -10.36
CA LYS A 28 -3.86 -3.95 -11.26
C LYS A 28 -2.89 -3.05 -10.51
N ALA A 29 -1.60 -3.14 -10.83
CA ALA A 29 -0.57 -2.28 -10.25
C ALA A 29 -0.89 -0.78 -10.37
N THR A 30 -1.52 -0.38 -11.48
CA THR A 30 -1.92 1.02 -11.75
C THR A 30 -2.95 1.59 -10.77
N VAL A 31 -3.78 0.74 -10.16
CA VAL A 31 -4.79 1.17 -9.17
C VAL A 31 -4.34 0.92 -7.73
N LEU A 32 -3.21 0.24 -7.53
CA LEU A 32 -2.70 -0.16 -6.22
C LEU A 32 -2.36 1.06 -5.33
N VAL A 33 -1.70 2.07 -5.91
CA VAL A 33 -1.38 3.33 -5.22
C VAL A 33 -2.66 4.04 -4.77
N VAL A 34 -3.63 4.20 -5.68
CA VAL A 34 -4.91 4.89 -5.40
C VAL A 34 -5.72 4.15 -4.33
N GLN A 35 -5.76 2.82 -4.37
CA GLN A 35 -6.47 2.03 -3.37
C GLN A 35 -5.80 2.15 -1.99
N THR A 36 -4.47 2.16 -1.97
CA THR A 36 -3.69 2.28 -0.72
C THR A 36 -3.79 3.68 -0.12
N GLU A 37 -3.91 4.73 -0.93
CA GLU A 37 -4.19 6.09 -0.45
C GLU A 37 -5.55 6.22 0.22
N LYS A 38 -6.57 5.51 -0.28
CA LYS A 38 -7.90 5.48 0.33
C LYS A 38 -7.90 4.76 1.67
N GLU A 39 -7.13 3.68 1.78
CA GLU A 39 -6.96 2.94 3.03
C GLU A 39 -6.14 3.74 4.06
N PHE A 40 -5.08 4.41 3.59
CA PHE A 40 -4.10 5.09 4.43
C PHE A 40 -3.98 6.59 4.08
N PRO A 41 -5.04 7.39 4.32
CA PRO A 41 -5.03 8.80 3.95
C PRO A 41 -3.97 9.62 4.72
N THR A 42 -3.51 9.13 5.87
CA THR A 42 -2.48 9.78 6.71
C THR A 42 -1.05 9.41 6.32
N ALA A 43 -0.83 8.44 5.42
CA ALA A 43 0.51 8.00 5.02
C ALA A 43 1.23 8.99 4.10
N GLY A 44 0.46 9.76 3.33
CA GLY A 44 0.97 10.62 2.26
C GLY A 44 1.33 9.85 0.99
N ARG A 45 1.01 10.45 -0.16
CA ARG A 45 1.19 9.83 -1.50
C ARG A 45 2.63 9.40 -1.78
N ASP A 46 3.61 10.24 -1.48
CA ASP A 46 5.01 9.95 -1.76
C ASP A 46 5.51 8.69 -1.03
N ARG A 47 5.03 8.47 0.19
CA ARG A 47 5.39 7.31 1.00
C ARG A 47 4.79 6.03 0.41
N ILE A 48 3.53 6.10 0.00
CA ILE A 48 2.84 5.01 -0.69
C ILE A 48 3.56 4.66 -2.01
N ILE A 49 3.98 5.66 -2.79
CA ILE A 49 4.74 5.43 -4.03
C ILE A 49 6.10 4.75 -3.74
N ARG A 50 6.79 5.14 -2.65
CA ARG A 50 8.04 4.45 -2.25
C ARG A 50 7.80 2.98 -1.91
N CYS A 51 6.77 2.67 -1.12
CA CYS A 51 6.41 1.28 -0.80
C CYS A 51 6.03 0.51 -2.07
N PHE A 52 5.27 1.13 -2.98
CA PHE A 52 4.90 0.53 -4.27
C PHE A 52 6.13 0.19 -5.11
N ASN A 53 7.06 1.13 -5.29
CA ASN A 53 8.28 0.91 -6.08
C ASN A 53 9.18 -0.17 -5.47
N ALA A 54 9.27 -0.24 -4.14
CA ALA A 54 9.99 -1.31 -3.45
C ALA A 54 9.35 -2.68 -3.71
N LEU A 55 8.01 -2.74 -3.77
CA LEU A 55 7.26 -3.93 -4.14
C LEU A 55 7.44 -4.31 -5.62
N ASP A 56 7.35 -3.34 -6.52
CA ASP A 56 7.49 -3.51 -7.96
C ASP A 56 8.86 -4.09 -8.32
N SER A 57 9.92 -3.55 -7.72
CA SER A 57 11.29 -4.05 -7.90
C SER A 57 11.51 -5.50 -7.42
N LYS A 58 10.71 -5.97 -6.45
CA LYS A 58 10.86 -7.31 -5.84
C LYS A 58 9.94 -8.36 -6.44
N TYR A 59 8.77 -7.96 -6.94
CA TYR A 59 7.69 -8.90 -7.29
C TYR A 59 7.06 -8.69 -8.67
N LEU A 60 7.25 -7.51 -9.29
CA LEU A 60 6.60 -7.18 -10.57
C LEU A 60 7.60 -7.02 -11.72
N LYS A 61 8.87 -6.74 -11.43
CA LYS A 61 9.97 -6.86 -12.39
C LYS A 61 10.50 -8.30 -12.41
N GLY A 62 9.85 -9.12 -13.22
CA GLY A 62 10.47 -10.29 -13.87
C GLY A 62 11.26 -9.85 -15.09
#